data_AF-A0A9D6M190-F1
#
_entry.id   AF-A0A9D6M190-F1
#
_cell.length_a   1.000
_cell.length_b   1.000
_cell.length_c   1.000
_cell.angle_alpha   90.00
_cell.angle_beta   90.00
_cell.angle_gamma   90.00
#
_symmetry.space_group_name_H-M   'P 1'
#
loop_
_entity.id
_entity.type
_entity.pdbx_description
1 polymer ?
#
loop_
_entity_poly.entity_id
_entity_poly.type
_entity_poly.pdbx_seq_one_letter_code
_entity_poly.pdbx_strand_id
1 'polypeptide(L)'
;MQAQATPGKVDFARDIRPILEKSCHGCHGPKLQMNGLRLDSRKLALAGGQTGKVILPGQAAESPLYQRVAGLSEGPRMPMGGQPLEAAQVALIRTWIDQGAEWPEEAGAEAAAVQKHWAFVPPKRPPLPPVRYTAWPANAIDKFVLARLEKESLAPSPEADRVTLLRRLSLDLIGLPPTIEEVDAFLNDKRQNAYEKQAERLLASPHYGERWGRHWLDAARYADSDGYEKDKQRQVWFYRDWVINDLNHDLPYDRFIIEQVAGDLLPNPTQDQIVATGFLRNSMINEEGGVDPEQFRMEAMYDRMDAIGKSV
;
A
#
# COMPACT_ATOMS: atom_id res chain seq x y z
N MET A 1 6.46 22.48 58.59
CA MET A 1 5.21 22.58 57.80
C MET A 1 5.44 23.65 56.74
N GLN A 2 5.69 23.25 55.48
CA GLN A 2 5.73 24.20 54.37
C GLN A 2 4.35 24.24 53.72
N ALA A 3 3.79 25.44 53.61
CA ALA A 3 2.48 25.69 53.03
C ALA A 3 2.50 25.34 51.54
N GLN A 4 1.64 24.41 51.11
CA GLN A 4 1.36 24.18 49.70
C GLN A 4 0.52 25.34 49.19
N ALA A 5 1.10 26.14 48.28
CA ALA A 5 0.36 27.14 47.53
C ALA A 5 -0.68 26.44 46.65
N THR A 6 -1.93 26.87 46.73
CA THR A 6 -2.99 26.47 45.79
C THR A 6 -2.51 26.80 44.36
N PRO A 7 -2.41 25.83 43.44
CA PRO A 7 -2.03 26.13 42.07
C PRO A 7 -3.07 27.07 41.47
N GLY A 8 -2.64 28.25 41.01
CA GLY A 8 -3.53 29.19 40.32
C GLY A 8 -4.19 28.54 39.10
N LYS A 9 -5.30 29.12 38.63
CA LYS A 9 -5.95 28.68 37.39
C LYS A 9 -4.95 28.79 36.22
N VAL A 10 -4.69 27.67 35.53
CA VAL A 10 -3.79 27.63 34.37
C VAL A 10 -4.55 28.16 33.17
N ASP A 11 -3.95 29.11 32.45
CA ASP A 11 -4.52 29.66 31.23
C ASP A 11 -3.91 28.96 30.02
N PHE A 12 -4.75 28.39 29.15
CA PHE A 12 -4.25 27.66 27.99
C PHE A 12 -3.42 28.54 27.04
N ALA A 13 -3.88 29.77 26.75
CA ALA A 13 -3.24 30.63 25.77
C ALA A 13 -1.88 31.15 26.25
N ARG A 14 -1.78 31.48 27.54
CA ARG A 14 -0.56 31.99 28.16
C ARG A 14 0.42 30.87 28.53
N ASP A 15 -0.07 29.80 29.14
CA ASP A 15 0.78 28.83 29.85
C ASP A 15 1.00 27.53 29.06
N ILE A 16 -0.01 27.05 28.33
CA ILE A 16 0.05 25.73 27.64
C ILE A 16 0.41 25.86 26.17
N ARG A 17 -0.18 26.82 25.45
CA ARG A 17 0.04 27.03 24.02
C ARG A 17 1.52 27.18 23.66
N PRO A 18 2.34 27.99 24.36
CA PRO A 18 3.76 28.12 24.02
C PRO A 18 4.53 26.80 24.17
N ILE A 19 4.12 25.93 25.11
CA ILE A 19 4.73 24.61 25.29
C ILE A 19 4.39 23.71 24.10
N LEU A 20 3.11 23.65 23.70
CA LEU A 20 2.68 22.83 22.57
C LEU A 20 3.29 23.31 21.24
N GLU A 21 3.34 24.62 21.00
CA GLU A 21 3.95 25.20 19.79
C GLU A 21 5.43 24.87 19.68
N LYS A 22 6.19 25.06 20.77
CA LYS A 22 7.64 24.85 20.77
C LYS A 22 8.03 23.37 20.72
N SER A 23 7.30 22.53 21.43
CA SER A 23 7.76 21.16 21.75
C SER A 23 6.92 20.05 21.13
N CYS A 24 5.74 20.35 20.57
CA CYS A 24 4.82 19.34 20.07
C CYS A 24 4.44 19.51 18.59
N HIS A 25 4.21 20.74 18.12
CA HIS A 25 3.66 20.99 16.78
C HIS A 25 4.58 20.53 15.63
N GLY A 26 5.89 20.43 15.86
CA GLY A 26 6.83 19.91 14.87
C GLY A 26 6.49 18.49 14.40
N CYS A 27 6.01 17.63 15.32
CA CYS A 27 5.66 16.22 15.04
C CYS A 27 4.18 15.90 15.17
N HIS A 28 3.41 16.76 15.85
CA HIS A 28 1.97 16.63 16.08
C HIS A 28 1.21 17.87 15.59
N GLY A 29 1.56 18.36 14.41
CA GLY A 29 1.00 19.56 13.77
C GLY A 29 0.52 19.28 12.35
N PRO A 30 0.22 20.30 11.53
CA PRO A 30 -0.41 20.09 10.22
C PRO A 30 0.52 19.36 9.23
N LYS A 31 1.83 19.61 9.30
CA LYS A 31 2.84 19.06 8.38
C LYS A 31 3.20 17.61 8.70
N LEU A 32 3.29 17.26 9.98
CA LEU A 32 3.67 15.93 10.45
C LEU A 32 2.71 15.54 11.58
N GLN A 33 2.09 14.37 11.44
CA GLN A 33 1.01 13.87 12.30
C GLN A 33 1.41 12.53 12.89
N MET A 34 2.51 12.48 13.66
CA MET A 34 2.99 11.23 14.26
C MET A 34 1.89 10.58 15.08
N ASN A 35 1.69 9.28 14.87
CA ASN A 35 0.62 8.48 15.47
C ASN A 35 -0.80 9.04 15.21
N GLY A 36 -0.99 9.82 14.14
CA GLY A 36 -2.24 10.48 13.81
C GLY A 36 -2.72 11.52 14.83
N LEU A 37 -1.84 12.00 15.71
CA LEU A 37 -2.17 12.97 16.76
C LEU A 37 -1.85 14.41 16.31
N ARG A 38 -2.77 15.34 16.60
CA ARG A 38 -2.65 16.78 16.35
C ARG A 38 -2.86 17.56 17.65
N LEU A 39 -1.84 18.33 18.06
CA LEU A 39 -1.82 19.15 19.29
C LEU A 39 -1.86 20.67 19.00
N ASP A 40 -2.09 21.05 17.76
CA ASP A 40 -2.31 22.43 17.29
C ASP A 40 -3.80 22.78 17.13
N SER A 41 -4.68 21.79 17.32
CA SER A 41 -6.13 21.97 17.23
C SER A 41 -6.81 21.28 18.40
N ARG A 42 -7.60 22.04 19.18
CA ARG A 42 -8.40 21.52 20.30
C ARG A 42 -9.20 20.28 19.92
N LYS A 43 -9.98 20.39 18.84
CA LYS A 43 -10.91 19.34 18.41
C LYS A 43 -10.16 18.04 18.14
N LEU A 44 -9.01 18.11 17.46
CA LEU A 44 -8.22 16.93 17.11
C LEU A 44 -7.42 16.40 18.31
N ALA A 45 -6.89 17.27 19.17
CA ALA A 45 -6.17 16.90 20.38
C ALA A 45 -7.07 16.12 21.35
N LEU A 46 -8.33 16.54 21.51
CA LEU A 46 -9.32 15.87 22.35
C LEU A 46 -9.87 14.59 21.70
N ALA A 47 -9.88 14.48 20.37
CA ALA A 47 -10.24 13.25 19.68
C ALA A 47 -9.19 12.14 19.90
N GLY A 48 -7.92 12.53 20.05
CA GLY A 48 -6.80 11.62 20.26
C GLY A 48 -6.10 11.19 18.97
N GLY A 49 -5.19 10.23 19.10
CA GLY A 49 -4.45 9.64 17.97
C GLY A 49 -4.89 8.21 17.67
N GLN A 50 -4.08 7.48 16.91
CA GLN A 50 -4.34 6.07 16.57
C GLN A 50 -4.42 5.16 17.80
N THR A 51 -3.78 5.55 18.90
CA THR A 51 -3.81 4.84 20.20
C THR A 51 -4.96 5.29 21.12
N GLY A 52 -5.90 6.08 20.61
CA GLY A 52 -7.03 6.61 21.39
C GLY A 52 -6.76 7.99 22.00
N LYS A 53 -7.57 8.36 23.00
CA LYS A 53 -7.53 9.67 23.67
C LYS A 53 -6.21 9.86 24.39
N VAL A 54 -5.59 11.04 24.21
CA VAL A 54 -4.31 11.38 24.87
C VAL A 54 -4.46 12.40 26.00
N ILE A 55 -5.58 13.15 26.01
CA ILE A 55 -5.95 14.09 27.06
C ILE A 55 -7.25 13.59 27.67
N LEU A 56 -7.23 13.29 28.97
CA LEU A 56 -8.40 12.93 29.77
C LEU A 56 -8.69 14.08 30.75
N PRO A 57 -9.64 14.97 30.43
CA PRO A 57 -10.00 16.09 31.29
C PRO A 57 -10.30 15.66 32.73
N GLY A 58 -9.65 16.29 33.70
CA GLY A 58 -9.76 16.00 35.14
C GLY A 58 -8.90 14.84 35.63
N GLN A 59 -8.15 14.16 34.75
CA GLN A 59 -7.42 12.94 35.07
C GLN A 59 -6.01 12.98 34.48
N ALA A 60 -5.14 13.87 34.98
CA ALA A 60 -3.79 14.01 34.43
C ALA A 60 -2.95 12.75 34.59
N ALA A 61 -3.05 12.07 35.74
CA ALA A 61 -2.28 10.86 36.00
C ALA A 61 -2.56 9.72 35.00
N GLU A 62 -3.79 9.66 34.49
CA GLU A 62 -4.21 8.65 33.49
C GLU A 62 -4.06 9.15 32.05
N SER A 63 -3.81 10.44 31.84
CA SER A 63 -3.69 11.03 30.51
C SER A 63 -2.37 10.64 29.85
N PRO A 64 -2.38 9.94 28.69
CA PRO A 64 -1.15 9.55 28.00
C PRO A 64 -0.24 10.72 27.64
N LEU A 65 -0.80 11.91 27.35
CA LEU A 65 -0.01 13.12 27.10
C LEU A 65 0.90 13.45 28.29
N TYR A 66 0.34 13.46 29.50
CA TYR A 66 1.08 13.74 30.73
C TYR A 66 2.11 12.65 31.02
N GLN A 67 1.71 11.37 30.95
CA GLN A 67 2.62 10.25 31.20
C GLN A 67 3.84 10.27 30.28
N ARG A 68 3.65 10.64 29.01
CA ARG A 68 4.73 10.73 28.01
C ARG A 68 5.68 11.89 28.27
N VAL A 69 5.19 13.08 28.62
CA VAL A 69 6.06 14.23 28.91
C VAL A 69 6.75 14.12 30.27
N ALA A 70 6.12 13.46 31.23
CA ALA A 70 6.68 13.18 32.55
C ALA A 70 7.61 11.96 32.59
N GLY A 71 7.71 11.18 31.50
CA GLY A 71 8.53 9.97 31.44
C GLY A 71 8.02 8.82 32.31
N LEU A 72 6.70 8.78 32.55
CA LEU A 72 6.03 7.78 33.39
C LEU A 72 5.44 6.61 32.59
N SER A 73 5.53 6.64 31.26
CA SER A 73 5.03 5.58 30.38
C SER A 73 6.14 4.61 29.96
N GLU A 74 5.79 3.36 29.66
CA GLU A 74 6.72 2.37 29.07
C GLU A 74 7.20 2.73 27.65
N GLY A 75 6.51 3.64 26.96
CA GLY A 75 6.92 4.14 25.66
C GLY A 75 7.90 5.32 25.73
N PRO A 76 8.48 5.74 24.58
CA PRO A 76 9.42 6.85 24.55
C PRO A 76 8.84 8.15 25.14
N ARG A 77 9.65 8.82 25.96
CA ARG A 77 9.38 10.15 26.53
C ARG A 77 9.22 11.19 25.42
N MET A 78 8.29 12.12 25.60
CA MET A 78 8.12 13.27 24.72
C MET A 78 8.76 14.55 25.31
N PRO A 79 9.34 15.44 24.49
CA PRO A 79 9.59 15.30 23.04
C PRO A 79 10.62 14.19 22.71
N MET A 80 10.34 13.39 21.69
CA MET A 80 11.18 12.26 21.27
C MET A 80 12.51 12.77 20.69
N GLY A 81 13.64 12.28 21.21
CA GLY A 81 14.98 12.70 20.75
C GLY A 81 15.35 14.16 21.05
N GLY A 82 14.46 14.91 21.72
CA GLY A 82 14.67 16.31 22.11
C GLY A 82 14.88 16.47 23.61
N GLN A 83 15.17 17.71 24.03
CA GLN A 83 15.32 18.04 25.44
C GLN A 83 14.00 17.77 26.22
N PRO A 84 14.07 17.21 27.44
CA PRO A 84 12.92 17.12 28.33
C PRO A 84 12.27 18.49 28.57
N LEU A 85 10.95 18.48 28.75
CA LEU A 85 10.27 19.68 29.26
C LEU A 85 10.79 19.98 30.67
N GLU A 86 10.86 21.26 31.00
CA GLU A 86 11.21 21.68 32.35
C GLU A 86 10.15 21.20 33.35
N ALA A 87 10.55 20.93 34.60
CA ALA A 87 9.64 20.43 35.63
C ALA A 87 8.42 21.36 35.82
N ALA A 88 8.60 22.68 35.68
CA ALA A 88 7.53 23.66 35.72
C ALA A 88 6.52 23.50 34.55
N GLN A 89 7.00 23.21 33.34
CA GLN A 89 6.16 22.98 32.17
C GLN A 89 5.36 21.68 32.30
N VAL A 90 5.99 20.61 32.81
CA VAL A 90 5.30 19.35 33.09
C VAL A 90 4.22 19.56 34.16
N ALA A 91 4.52 20.33 35.21
CA ALA A 91 3.55 20.67 36.26
C ALA A 91 2.38 21.51 35.73
N LEU A 92 2.63 22.44 34.80
CA LEU A 92 1.58 23.21 34.12
C LEU A 92 0.66 22.31 33.30
N ILE A 93 1.22 21.38 32.50
CA ILE A 93 0.43 20.42 31.71
C ILE A 93 -0.43 19.55 32.64
N ARG A 94 0.14 19.05 33.74
CA ARG A 94 -0.60 18.26 34.73
C ARG A 94 -1.77 19.06 35.30
N THR A 95 -1.49 20.25 35.81
CA THR A 95 -2.47 21.11 36.47
C THR A 95 -3.58 21.52 35.51
N TRP A 96 -3.23 21.84 34.26
CA TRP A 96 -4.20 22.15 33.22
C TRP A 96 -5.14 20.97 32.92
N ILE A 97 -4.61 19.74 32.81
CA ILE A 97 -5.45 18.56 32.58
C ILE A 97 -6.34 18.30 33.80
N ASP A 98 -5.80 18.36 35.03
CA ASP A 98 -6.56 18.19 36.27
C ASP A 98 -7.66 19.26 36.43
N GLN A 99 -7.45 20.47 35.90
CA GLN A 99 -8.45 21.55 35.83
C GLN A 99 -9.48 21.37 34.70
N GLY A 100 -9.53 20.21 34.04
CA GLY A 100 -10.50 19.90 32.99
C GLY A 100 -10.02 20.20 31.56
N ALA A 101 -8.73 20.47 31.38
CA ALA A 101 -8.11 20.76 30.08
C ALA A 101 -8.87 21.84 29.29
N GLU A 102 -9.27 22.93 29.98
CA GLU A 102 -9.95 24.07 29.34
C GLU A 102 -9.08 24.60 28.19
N TRP A 103 -9.60 24.52 26.98
CA TRP A 103 -8.93 24.93 25.75
C TRP A 103 -9.96 25.77 24.98
N PRO A 104 -9.73 27.08 24.75
CA PRO A 104 -10.66 27.94 24.02
C PRO A 104 -10.91 27.43 22.60
N GLU A 105 -12.14 27.49 22.09
CA GLU A 105 -12.45 27.00 20.73
C GLU A 105 -11.71 27.78 19.63
N GLU A 106 -11.44 29.06 19.86
CA GLU A 106 -10.71 29.94 18.93
C GLU A 106 -9.17 29.74 18.97
N ALA A 107 -8.68 28.92 19.92
CA ALA A 107 -7.27 28.65 20.10
C ALA A 107 -6.83 27.43 19.25
N GLY A 108 -6.67 27.61 17.94
CA GLY A 108 -6.11 26.58 17.07
C GLY A 108 -6.39 26.84 15.60
N ALA A 109 -5.59 26.27 14.71
CA ALA A 109 -5.86 26.34 13.28
C ALA A 109 -7.22 25.71 12.96
N GLU A 110 -7.96 26.26 11.99
CA GLU A 110 -9.16 25.61 11.42
C GLU A 110 -8.82 24.16 11.11
N ALA A 111 -9.48 23.25 11.83
CA ALA A 111 -9.06 21.86 11.90
C ALA A 111 -9.40 21.12 10.59
N ALA A 112 -8.52 21.19 9.59
CA ALA A 112 -8.49 20.18 8.56
C ALA A 112 -8.29 18.82 9.24
N ALA A 113 -9.18 17.87 8.96
CA ALA A 113 -9.20 16.54 9.60
C ALA A 113 -7.81 15.86 9.55
N VAL A 114 -7.52 15.01 10.54
CA VAL A 114 -6.32 14.16 10.54
C VAL A 114 -6.25 13.43 9.20
N GLN A 115 -5.13 13.55 8.49
CA GLN A 115 -4.96 12.94 7.19
C GLN A 115 -4.84 11.43 7.41
N LYS A 116 -5.86 10.67 6.98
CA LYS A 116 -5.76 9.21 6.91
C LYS A 116 -4.76 8.84 5.80
N HIS A 117 -3.92 7.84 6.06
CA HIS A 117 -3.04 7.30 5.03
C HIS A 117 -3.88 6.82 3.83
N TRP A 118 -3.43 7.11 2.61
CA TRP A 118 -4.22 6.89 1.38
C TRP A 118 -4.73 5.45 1.25
N ALA A 119 -3.93 4.46 1.68
CA ALA A 119 -4.27 3.04 1.64
C ALA A 119 -5.47 2.65 2.52
N PHE A 120 -5.80 3.45 3.54
CA PHE A 120 -6.95 3.21 4.44
C PHE A 120 -8.15 4.09 4.12
N VAL A 121 -8.13 4.78 2.98
CA VAL A 121 -9.25 5.57 2.49
C VAL A 121 -9.84 4.85 1.28
N PRO A 122 -11.09 4.37 1.34
CA PRO A 122 -11.73 3.74 0.20
C PRO A 122 -11.67 4.67 -1.02
N PRO A 123 -11.22 4.19 -2.19
CA PRO A 123 -11.15 5.00 -3.39
C PRO A 123 -12.56 5.43 -3.79
N LYS A 124 -12.75 6.72 -4.04
CA LYS A 124 -14.00 7.28 -4.55
C LYS A 124 -13.84 7.53 -6.04
N ARG A 125 -14.83 7.08 -6.83
CA ARG A 125 -14.83 7.32 -8.28
C ARG A 125 -14.91 8.83 -8.55
N PRO A 126 -13.89 9.45 -9.17
CA PRO A 126 -13.94 10.88 -9.48
C PRO A 126 -14.93 11.16 -10.61
N PRO A 127 -15.45 12.40 -10.73
CA PRO A 127 -16.19 12.81 -11.91
C PRO A 127 -15.28 12.76 -13.15
N LEU A 128 -15.87 12.48 -14.30
CA LEU A 128 -15.13 12.48 -15.57
C LEU A 128 -14.71 13.91 -15.92
N PRO A 129 -13.46 14.13 -16.36
CA PRO A 129 -13.01 15.46 -16.72
C PRO A 129 -13.75 15.95 -17.98
N PRO A 130 -14.04 17.25 -18.07
CA PRO A 130 -14.54 17.84 -19.31
C PRO A 130 -13.43 17.78 -20.37
N VAL A 131 -13.80 17.38 -21.59
CA VAL A 131 -12.92 17.33 -22.75
C VAL A 131 -13.57 18.05 -23.92
N ARG A 132 -12.76 18.67 -24.78
CA ARG A 132 -13.24 19.39 -25.97
C ARG A 132 -13.59 18.43 -27.10
N TYR A 133 -12.75 17.41 -27.31
CA TYR A 133 -12.97 16.42 -28.38
C TYR A 133 -13.80 15.23 -27.90
N THR A 134 -15.13 15.31 -28.05
CA THR A 134 -16.05 14.30 -27.49
C THR A 134 -16.17 13.02 -28.31
N ALA A 135 -15.73 13.00 -29.56
CA ALA A 135 -15.87 11.85 -30.46
C ALA A 135 -14.74 10.81 -30.35
N TRP A 136 -13.59 11.18 -29.79
CA TRP A 136 -12.42 10.29 -29.68
C TRP A 136 -12.48 9.32 -28.48
N PRO A 137 -12.91 9.73 -27.27
CA PRO A 137 -12.97 8.82 -26.13
C PRO A 137 -13.96 7.67 -26.36
N ALA A 138 -13.48 6.42 -26.33
CA ALA A 138 -14.31 5.22 -26.41
C ALA A 138 -14.83 4.81 -25.03
N ASN A 139 -14.09 5.12 -23.97
CA ASN A 139 -14.46 4.80 -22.59
C ASN A 139 -14.14 5.94 -21.59
N ALA A 140 -14.39 5.67 -20.31
CA ALA A 140 -14.18 6.65 -19.23
C ALA A 140 -12.70 7.02 -19.00
N ILE A 141 -11.78 6.07 -19.19
CA ILE A 141 -10.32 6.24 -19.01
C ILE A 141 -9.79 7.19 -20.09
N ASP A 142 -10.27 7.06 -21.32
CA ASP A 142 -9.84 7.90 -22.45
C ASP A 142 -10.11 9.38 -22.21
N LYS A 143 -11.16 9.73 -21.43
CA LYS A 143 -11.41 11.12 -21.04
C LYS A 143 -10.31 11.68 -20.15
N PHE A 144 -9.74 10.89 -19.24
CA PHE A 144 -8.62 11.32 -18.42
C PHE A 144 -7.35 11.51 -19.24
N VAL A 145 -7.09 10.60 -20.18
CA VAL A 145 -5.96 10.71 -21.12
C VAL A 145 -6.12 11.96 -21.98
N LEU A 146 -7.29 12.14 -22.60
CA LEU A 146 -7.57 13.29 -23.47
C LEU A 146 -7.52 14.61 -22.72
N ALA A 147 -8.06 14.69 -21.50
CA ALA A 147 -7.97 15.89 -20.68
C ALA A 147 -6.50 16.28 -20.40
N ARG A 148 -5.60 15.31 -20.23
CA ARG A 148 -4.16 15.58 -20.11
C ARG A 148 -3.56 16.06 -21.43
N LEU A 149 -3.87 15.41 -22.54
CA LEU A 149 -3.39 15.81 -23.88
C LEU A 149 -3.84 17.24 -24.23
N GLU A 150 -5.11 17.56 -24.04
CA GLU A 150 -5.66 18.90 -24.29
C GLU A 150 -4.99 19.98 -23.43
N LYS A 151 -4.71 19.68 -22.16
CA LYS A 151 -3.95 20.58 -21.27
C LYS A 151 -2.54 20.84 -21.79
N GLU A 152 -1.90 19.84 -22.37
CA GLU A 152 -0.57 19.94 -22.96
C GLU A 152 -0.59 20.43 -24.42
N SER A 153 -1.76 20.77 -24.97
CA SER A 153 -1.93 21.13 -26.38
C SER A 153 -1.46 20.04 -27.36
N LEU A 154 -1.61 18.77 -26.96
CA LEU A 154 -1.35 17.60 -27.78
C LEU A 154 -2.67 17.01 -28.30
N ALA A 155 -2.61 16.40 -29.47
CA ALA A 155 -3.70 15.62 -30.03
C ALA A 155 -3.39 14.12 -29.95
N PRO A 156 -4.41 13.24 -29.86
CA PRO A 156 -4.20 11.81 -29.98
C PRO A 156 -3.53 11.45 -31.32
N SER A 157 -2.65 10.45 -31.29
CA SER A 157 -2.08 9.88 -32.50
C SER A 157 -3.16 9.20 -33.35
N PRO A 158 -3.00 9.19 -34.69
CA PRO A 158 -3.88 8.39 -35.54
C PRO A 158 -3.77 6.90 -35.20
N GLU A 159 -4.86 6.18 -35.43
CA GLU A 159 -4.88 4.73 -35.29
C GLU A 159 -3.88 4.09 -36.26
N ALA A 160 -3.18 3.04 -35.81
CA ALA A 160 -2.25 2.32 -36.65
C ALA A 160 -2.97 1.50 -37.72
N ASP A 161 -2.28 1.17 -38.82
CA ASP A 161 -2.84 0.27 -39.82
C ASP A 161 -3.12 -1.13 -39.23
N ARG A 162 -4.03 -1.87 -39.87
CA ARG A 162 -4.50 -3.17 -39.38
C ARG A 162 -3.39 -4.19 -39.19
N VAL A 163 -2.37 -4.21 -40.05
CA VAL A 163 -1.26 -5.16 -39.94
C VAL A 163 -0.43 -4.82 -38.71
N THR A 164 -0.12 -3.53 -38.51
CA THR A 164 0.59 -3.05 -37.32
C THR A 164 -0.19 -3.32 -36.03
N LEU A 165 -1.52 -3.12 -36.04
CA LEU A 165 -2.37 -3.40 -34.89
C LEU A 165 -2.34 -4.89 -34.50
N LEU A 166 -2.55 -5.80 -35.46
CA LEU A 166 -2.51 -7.23 -35.19
C LEU A 166 -1.13 -7.67 -34.69
N ARG A 167 -0.05 -7.16 -35.31
CA ARG A 167 1.31 -7.49 -34.87
C ARG A 167 1.58 -7.06 -33.43
N ARG A 168 1.17 -5.84 -33.04
CA ARG A 168 1.32 -5.37 -31.66
C ARG A 168 0.51 -6.24 -30.70
N LEU A 169 -0.77 -6.48 -31.05
CA LEU A 169 -1.67 -7.28 -30.24
C LEU A 169 -1.13 -8.70 -29.99
N SER A 170 -0.64 -9.40 -31.02
CA SER A 170 -0.08 -10.75 -30.87
C SER A 170 1.20 -10.75 -30.02
N LEU A 171 2.11 -9.80 -30.24
CA LEU A 171 3.36 -9.73 -29.46
C LEU A 171 3.09 -9.37 -27.99
N ASP A 172 2.12 -8.50 -27.72
CA ASP A 172 1.78 -8.08 -26.37
C ASP A 172 1.06 -9.21 -25.62
N LEU A 173 0.07 -9.86 -26.24
CA LEU A 173 -0.76 -10.86 -25.56
C LEU A 173 -0.11 -12.25 -25.49
N ILE A 174 0.54 -12.70 -26.56
CA ILE A 174 1.08 -14.07 -26.65
C ILE A 174 2.59 -14.13 -26.92
N GLY A 175 3.27 -12.99 -27.11
CA GLY A 175 4.71 -12.96 -27.35
C GLY A 175 5.18 -13.44 -28.72
N LEU A 176 4.26 -13.82 -29.61
CA LEU A 176 4.55 -14.36 -30.94
C LEU A 176 4.01 -13.42 -32.03
N PRO A 177 4.69 -13.29 -33.18
CA PRO A 177 4.14 -12.56 -34.32
C PRO A 177 2.96 -13.34 -34.93
N PRO A 178 1.98 -12.65 -35.55
CA PRO A 178 0.90 -13.33 -36.26
C PRO A 178 1.43 -14.04 -37.51
N THR A 179 0.75 -15.11 -37.93
CA THR A 179 1.07 -15.77 -39.22
C THR A 179 0.53 -14.95 -40.40
N ILE A 180 1.00 -15.24 -41.61
CA ILE A 180 0.50 -14.57 -42.82
C ILE A 180 -0.99 -14.83 -43.02
N GLU A 181 -1.44 -16.05 -42.77
CA GLU A 181 -2.85 -16.45 -42.89
C GLU A 181 -3.73 -15.70 -41.87
N GLU A 182 -3.24 -15.47 -40.65
CA GLU A 182 -3.94 -14.67 -39.65
C GLU A 182 -4.03 -13.19 -40.05
N VAL A 183 -2.97 -12.65 -40.64
CA VAL A 183 -2.95 -11.28 -41.19
C VAL A 183 -3.97 -11.16 -42.33
N ASP A 184 -3.96 -12.09 -43.29
CA ASP A 184 -4.90 -12.09 -44.42
C ASP A 184 -6.35 -12.25 -43.94
N ALA A 185 -6.60 -13.14 -42.98
CA ALA A 185 -7.92 -13.30 -42.37
C ALA A 185 -8.38 -12.01 -41.69
N PHE A 186 -7.50 -11.34 -40.95
CA PHE A 186 -7.84 -10.07 -40.31
C PHE A 186 -8.07 -8.95 -41.32
N LEU A 187 -7.26 -8.84 -42.38
CA LEU A 187 -7.46 -7.82 -43.43
C LEU A 187 -8.78 -8.00 -44.19
N ASN A 188 -9.20 -9.25 -44.39
CA ASN A 188 -10.44 -9.61 -45.07
C ASN A 188 -11.68 -9.51 -44.16
N ASP A 189 -11.52 -9.48 -42.84
CA ASP A 189 -12.64 -9.31 -41.91
C ASP A 189 -13.14 -7.85 -41.86
N LYS A 190 -14.29 -7.61 -42.50
CA LYS A 190 -14.93 -6.27 -42.57
C LYS A 190 -15.94 -6.00 -41.46
N ARG A 191 -16.08 -6.91 -40.48
CA ARG A 191 -16.98 -6.68 -39.35
C ARG A 191 -16.48 -5.52 -38.49
N GLN A 192 -17.41 -4.79 -37.87
CA GLN A 192 -17.06 -3.67 -36.99
C GLN A 192 -16.25 -4.11 -35.77
N ASN A 193 -16.47 -5.34 -35.29
CA ASN A 193 -15.77 -5.91 -34.14
C ASN A 193 -14.57 -6.80 -34.52
N ALA A 194 -14.01 -6.65 -35.72
CA ALA A 194 -12.93 -7.52 -36.19
C ALA A 194 -11.69 -7.50 -35.27
N TYR A 195 -11.39 -6.34 -34.67
CA TYR A 195 -10.25 -6.18 -33.76
C TYR A 195 -10.47 -6.92 -32.43
N GLU A 196 -11.65 -6.75 -31.84
CA GLU A 196 -12.06 -7.40 -30.59
C GLU A 196 -12.03 -8.93 -30.74
N LYS A 197 -12.45 -9.45 -31.89
CA LYS A 197 -12.36 -10.89 -32.18
C LYS A 197 -10.91 -11.40 -32.24
N GLN A 198 -9.96 -10.58 -32.68
CA GLN A 198 -8.54 -10.95 -32.60
C GLN A 198 -8.04 -10.92 -31.16
N ALA A 199 -8.46 -9.94 -30.36
CA ALA A 199 -8.12 -9.89 -28.94
C ALA A 199 -8.66 -11.13 -28.20
N GLU A 200 -9.93 -11.47 -28.36
CA GLU A 200 -10.55 -12.67 -27.77
C GLU A 200 -9.82 -13.96 -28.20
N ARG A 201 -9.52 -14.10 -29.50
CA ARG A 201 -8.77 -15.25 -30.03
C ARG A 201 -7.40 -15.39 -29.38
N LEU A 202 -6.68 -14.29 -29.20
CA LEU A 202 -5.34 -14.27 -28.62
C LEU A 202 -5.36 -14.51 -27.11
N LEU A 203 -6.34 -13.94 -26.39
CA LEU A 203 -6.55 -14.22 -24.96
C LEU A 203 -6.90 -15.69 -24.72
N ALA A 204 -7.63 -16.33 -25.63
CA ALA A 204 -7.95 -17.76 -25.58
C ALA A 204 -6.80 -18.67 -26.03
N SER A 205 -5.66 -18.12 -26.47
CA SER A 205 -4.50 -18.92 -26.88
C SER A 205 -3.77 -19.47 -25.65
N PRO A 206 -3.29 -20.73 -25.65
CA PRO A 206 -2.47 -21.25 -24.55
C PRO A 206 -1.18 -20.44 -24.34
N HIS A 207 -0.68 -19.78 -25.40
CA HIS A 207 0.49 -18.91 -25.33
C HIS A 207 0.26 -17.63 -24.51
N TYR A 208 -0.99 -17.27 -24.22
CA TYR A 208 -1.31 -16.14 -23.33
C TYR A 208 -0.76 -16.40 -21.92
N GLY A 209 -1.09 -17.54 -21.33
CA GLY A 209 -0.58 -17.95 -20.02
C GLY A 209 0.94 -18.14 -20.00
N GLU A 210 1.54 -18.62 -21.09
CA GLU A 210 3.01 -18.70 -21.21
C GLU A 210 3.66 -17.32 -21.19
N ARG A 211 3.08 -16.36 -21.94
CA ARG A 211 3.58 -14.99 -22.04
C ARG A 211 3.45 -14.24 -20.72
N TRP A 212 2.26 -14.28 -20.12
CA TRP A 212 1.95 -13.54 -18.90
C TRP A 212 2.46 -14.23 -17.65
N GLY A 213 2.54 -15.56 -17.65
CA GLY A 213 3.08 -16.36 -16.56
C GLY A 213 4.51 -15.96 -16.23
N ARG A 214 5.35 -15.63 -17.23
CA ARG A 214 6.72 -15.13 -17.00
C ARG A 214 6.76 -13.93 -16.06
N HIS A 215 5.85 -12.96 -16.22
CA HIS A 215 5.82 -11.76 -15.38
C HIS A 215 5.47 -12.09 -13.93
N TRP A 216 4.53 -13.02 -13.72
CA TRP A 216 4.19 -13.49 -12.39
C TRP A 216 5.31 -14.32 -11.78
N LEU A 217 5.92 -15.20 -12.55
CA LEU A 217 7.03 -16.07 -12.11
C LEU A 217 8.25 -15.27 -11.69
N ASP A 218 8.54 -14.16 -12.38
CA ASP A 218 9.57 -13.19 -11.97
C ASP A 218 9.25 -12.62 -10.58
N ALA A 219 8.00 -12.19 -10.35
CA ALA A 219 7.55 -11.67 -9.05
C ALA A 219 7.55 -12.76 -7.96
N ALA A 220 7.21 -13.99 -8.31
CA ALA A 220 7.20 -15.14 -7.42
C ALA A 220 8.59 -15.72 -7.14
N ARG A 221 9.67 -15.13 -7.69
CA ARG A 221 11.06 -15.60 -7.58
C ARG A 221 11.26 -17.04 -8.06
N TYR A 222 10.50 -17.42 -9.08
CA TYR A 222 10.67 -18.72 -9.69
C TYR A 222 12.06 -18.83 -10.31
N ALA A 223 12.69 -19.99 -10.11
CA ALA A 223 13.97 -20.37 -10.71
C ALA A 223 14.03 -21.88 -10.76
N ASP A 224 14.75 -22.45 -11.70
CA ASP A 224 14.98 -23.91 -11.77
C ASP A 224 16.15 -24.37 -10.88
N SER A 225 16.70 -23.46 -10.06
CA SER A 225 17.82 -23.70 -9.15
C SER A 225 17.64 -23.06 -7.76
N ASP A 226 18.53 -23.39 -6.82
CA ASP A 226 18.44 -23.02 -5.41
C ASP A 226 18.97 -21.61 -5.07
N GLY A 227 19.79 -20.98 -5.92
CA GLY A 227 20.19 -19.57 -5.86
C GLY A 227 21.42 -19.21 -4.99
N TYR A 228 21.94 -20.15 -4.18
CA TYR A 228 23.17 -19.99 -3.36
C TYR A 228 24.44 -20.46 -4.11
N GLU A 229 25.61 -20.53 -3.46
CA GLU A 229 26.90 -20.86 -4.14
C GLU A 229 26.82 -22.20 -4.88
N LYS A 230 26.20 -23.19 -4.25
CA LYS A 230 26.08 -24.55 -4.82
C LYS A 230 25.05 -24.63 -5.95
N ASP A 231 24.12 -23.69 -5.99
CA ASP A 231 23.05 -23.50 -6.98
C ASP A 231 22.53 -24.79 -7.62
N LYS A 232 22.08 -25.76 -6.81
CA LYS A 232 21.60 -27.03 -7.36
C LYS A 232 20.28 -26.84 -8.09
N GLN A 233 19.98 -27.77 -9.00
CA GLN A 233 18.70 -27.83 -9.69
C GLN A 233 17.57 -28.25 -8.75
N ARG A 234 16.36 -27.68 -8.95
CA ARG A 234 15.17 -27.99 -8.16
C ARG A 234 13.94 -28.40 -8.98
N GLN A 235 13.19 -29.32 -8.36
CA GLN A 235 11.91 -29.93 -8.72
C GLN A 235 10.66 -29.04 -8.79
N VAL A 236 10.69 -27.80 -9.31
CA VAL A 236 9.60 -26.80 -9.04
C VAL A 236 8.70 -26.46 -10.22
N TRP A 237 8.94 -27.03 -11.40
CA TRP A 237 8.21 -26.70 -12.64
C TRP A 237 6.70 -26.95 -12.59
N PHE A 238 6.20 -27.80 -11.68
CA PHE A 238 4.76 -27.96 -11.46
C PHE A 238 4.08 -26.63 -11.06
N TYR A 239 4.75 -25.80 -10.26
CA TYR A 239 4.24 -24.48 -9.89
C TYR A 239 4.21 -23.53 -11.09
N ARG A 240 5.24 -23.56 -11.95
CA ARG A 240 5.26 -22.81 -13.21
C ARG A 240 4.08 -23.18 -14.10
N ASP A 241 3.87 -24.48 -14.29
CA ASP A 241 2.81 -24.99 -15.14
C ASP A 241 1.43 -24.65 -14.56
N TRP A 242 1.27 -24.71 -13.23
CA TRP A 242 0.07 -24.24 -12.55
C TRP A 242 -0.23 -22.76 -12.82
N VAL A 243 0.76 -21.86 -12.68
CA VAL A 243 0.60 -20.43 -12.97
C VAL A 243 0.17 -20.21 -14.43
N ILE A 244 0.81 -20.88 -15.37
CA ILE A 244 0.50 -20.76 -16.80
C ILE A 244 -0.93 -21.22 -17.09
N ASN A 245 -1.33 -22.35 -16.51
CA ASN A 245 -2.67 -22.91 -16.71
C ASN A 245 -3.75 -22.02 -16.11
N ASP A 246 -3.54 -21.49 -14.91
CA ASP A 246 -4.56 -20.65 -14.24
C ASP A 246 -4.74 -19.29 -14.87
N LEU A 247 -3.67 -18.71 -15.44
CA LEU A 247 -3.80 -17.52 -16.28
C LEU A 247 -4.62 -17.81 -17.54
N ASN A 248 -4.48 -18.99 -18.16
CA ASN A 248 -5.28 -19.39 -19.30
C ASN A 248 -6.74 -19.72 -18.91
N HIS A 249 -6.99 -20.17 -17.68
CA HIS A 249 -8.33 -20.43 -17.16
C HIS A 249 -9.05 -19.18 -16.65
N ASP A 250 -8.39 -18.01 -16.63
CA ASP A 250 -8.91 -16.75 -16.11
C ASP A 250 -9.39 -16.88 -14.65
N LEU A 251 -8.56 -17.53 -13.81
CA LEU A 251 -8.86 -17.67 -12.38
C LEU A 251 -8.98 -16.28 -11.73
N PRO A 252 -10.08 -15.98 -10.99
CA PRO A 252 -10.22 -14.71 -10.30
C PRO A 252 -9.01 -14.41 -9.40
N TYR A 253 -8.50 -13.18 -9.50
CA TYR A 253 -7.26 -12.78 -8.84
C TYR A 253 -7.25 -13.05 -7.33
N ASP A 254 -8.37 -12.84 -6.65
CA ASP A 254 -8.51 -13.15 -5.22
C ASP A 254 -8.28 -14.65 -4.92
N ARG A 255 -8.81 -15.54 -5.76
CA ARG A 255 -8.59 -16.99 -5.63
C ARG A 255 -7.18 -17.38 -6.00
N PHE A 256 -6.64 -16.82 -7.09
CA PHE A 256 -5.26 -17.03 -7.50
C PHE A 256 -4.26 -16.70 -6.38
N ILE A 257 -4.48 -15.63 -5.63
CA ILE A 257 -3.64 -15.28 -4.47
C ILE A 257 -3.90 -16.23 -3.28
N ILE A 258 -5.16 -16.51 -2.95
CA ILE A 258 -5.50 -17.40 -1.83
C ILE A 258 -4.86 -18.78 -2.00
N GLU A 259 -4.94 -19.37 -3.19
CA GLU A 259 -4.39 -20.70 -3.45
C GLU A 259 -2.86 -20.73 -3.32
N GLN A 260 -2.17 -19.65 -3.69
CA GLN A 260 -0.70 -19.55 -3.53
C GLN A 260 -0.25 -19.36 -2.09
N VAL A 261 -1.03 -18.65 -1.27
CA VAL A 261 -0.65 -18.35 0.13
C VAL A 261 -1.15 -19.43 1.10
N ALA A 262 -2.27 -20.08 0.80
CA ALA A 262 -2.95 -20.98 1.73
C ALA A 262 -3.72 -22.13 1.04
N GLY A 263 -3.37 -22.48 -0.20
CA GLY A 263 -4.05 -23.55 -0.95
C GLY A 263 -4.01 -24.92 -0.27
N ASP A 264 -2.93 -25.25 0.43
CA ASP A 264 -2.77 -26.48 1.22
C ASP A 264 -3.62 -26.49 2.51
N LEU A 265 -4.06 -25.32 2.96
CA LEU A 265 -4.93 -25.14 4.13
C LEU A 265 -6.41 -25.07 3.78
N LEU A 266 -6.78 -25.11 2.49
CA LEU A 266 -8.17 -25.16 2.07
C LEU A 266 -8.82 -26.49 2.50
N PRO A 267 -10.14 -26.52 2.79
CA PRO A 267 -10.82 -27.77 3.11
C PRO A 267 -10.77 -28.75 1.93
N ASN A 268 -10.19 -29.94 2.14
CA ASN A 268 -9.99 -30.98 1.13
C ASN A 268 -9.31 -30.43 -0.14
N PRO A 269 -8.05 -29.94 -0.03
CA PRO A 269 -7.41 -29.22 -1.11
C PRO A 269 -7.14 -30.14 -2.31
N THR A 270 -7.31 -29.60 -3.53
CA THR A 270 -6.94 -30.32 -4.75
C THR A 270 -5.42 -30.40 -4.89
N GLN A 271 -4.93 -31.29 -5.77
CA GLN A 271 -3.50 -31.36 -6.06
C GLN A 271 -2.95 -30.02 -6.60
N ASP A 272 -3.73 -29.33 -7.42
CA ASP A 272 -3.36 -28.03 -7.98
C ASP A 272 -3.28 -26.95 -6.89
N GLN A 273 -4.22 -26.94 -5.94
CA GLN A 273 -4.18 -26.03 -4.79
C GLN A 273 -2.98 -26.27 -3.89
N ILE A 274 -2.56 -27.53 -3.73
CA ILE A 274 -1.32 -27.85 -3.01
C ILE A 274 -0.11 -27.36 -3.82
N VAL A 275 -0.08 -27.57 -5.14
CA VAL A 275 1.00 -27.08 -6.02
C VAL A 275 1.11 -25.56 -6.01
N ALA A 276 -0.02 -24.84 -5.97
CA ALA A 276 -0.08 -23.39 -5.88
C ALA A 276 0.72 -22.84 -4.70
N THR A 277 0.69 -23.52 -3.54
CA THR A 277 1.48 -23.13 -2.36
C THR A 277 2.99 -23.25 -2.55
N GLY A 278 3.43 -23.80 -3.67
CA GLY A 278 4.80 -23.72 -4.17
C GLY A 278 5.32 -22.28 -4.26
N PHE A 279 4.44 -21.27 -4.37
CA PHE A 279 4.82 -19.86 -4.23
C PHE A 279 5.68 -19.60 -2.98
N LEU A 280 5.30 -20.18 -1.82
CA LEU A 280 6.02 -20.05 -0.55
C LEU A 280 7.33 -20.86 -0.48
N ARG A 281 7.61 -21.66 -1.52
CA ARG A 281 8.80 -22.51 -1.65
C ARG A 281 9.80 -21.99 -2.67
N ASN A 282 9.50 -20.88 -3.36
CA ASN A 282 10.41 -20.30 -4.36
C ASN A 282 11.62 -19.58 -3.75
N SER A 283 11.61 -19.29 -2.45
CA SER A 283 12.79 -18.81 -1.73
C SER A 283 14.00 -19.70 -1.93
N MET A 284 15.18 -19.07 -1.95
CA MET A 284 16.46 -19.76 -2.13
C MET A 284 16.68 -20.83 -1.05
N ILE A 285 17.37 -21.91 -1.41
CA ILE A 285 17.67 -23.03 -0.52
C ILE A 285 19.18 -23.09 -0.29
N ASN A 286 19.62 -22.94 0.96
CA ASN A 286 21.02 -23.11 1.29
C ASN A 286 21.32 -24.56 1.73
N GLU A 287 22.10 -25.26 0.91
CA GLU A 287 22.61 -26.62 1.17
C GLU A 287 24.15 -26.67 1.26
N GLU A 288 24.77 -25.55 1.63
CA GLU A 288 26.22 -25.40 1.78
C GLU A 288 26.72 -26.05 3.08
N GLY A 289 27.97 -26.50 3.06
CA GLY A 289 28.63 -27.01 4.26
C GLY A 289 28.94 -25.88 5.22
N GLY A 290 28.44 -25.96 6.45
CA GLY A 290 28.66 -24.94 7.48
C GLY A 290 27.52 -23.93 7.63
N VAL A 291 26.39 -24.13 6.96
CA VAL A 291 25.19 -23.32 7.21
C VAL A 291 24.75 -23.44 8.67
N ASP A 292 24.47 -22.31 9.31
CA ASP A 292 23.79 -22.29 10.60
C ASP A 292 22.28 -22.47 10.36
N PRO A 293 21.64 -23.54 10.87
CA PRO A 293 20.23 -23.81 10.59
C PRO A 293 19.28 -22.70 11.06
N GLU A 294 19.60 -22.04 12.17
CA GLU A 294 18.74 -20.99 12.72
C GLU A 294 18.89 -19.69 11.94
N GLN A 295 20.11 -19.34 11.55
CA GLN A 295 20.34 -18.21 10.64
C GLN A 295 19.57 -18.40 9.33
N PHE A 296 19.74 -19.55 8.67
CA PHE A 296 19.08 -19.80 7.39
C PHE A 296 17.55 -19.84 7.52
N ARG A 297 17.02 -20.38 8.64
CA ARG A 297 15.58 -20.36 8.91
C ARG A 297 15.03 -18.93 8.95
N MET A 298 15.77 -18.00 9.57
CA MET A 298 15.38 -16.59 9.62
C MET A 298 15.47 -15.92 8.24
N GLU A 299 16.57 -16.12 7.51
CA GLU A 299 16.77 -15.58 6.16
C GLU A 299 15.67 -16.05 5.18
N ALA A 300 15.41 -17.37 5.15
CA ALA A 300 14.37 -17.94 4.31
C ALA A 300 12.98 -17.41 4.69
N MET A 301 12.70 -17.19 5.98
CA MET A 301 11.42 -16.60 6.41
C MET A 301 11.29 -15.13 5.95
N TYR A 302 12.34 -14.34 6.09
CA TYR A 302 12.35 -12.95 5.60
C TYR A 302 12.16 -12.90 4.09
N ASP A 303 12.84 -13.77 3.33
CA ASP A 303 12.72 -13.85 1.89
C ASP A 303 11.29 -14.16 1.45
N ARG A 304 10.63 -15.15 2.10
CA ARG A 304 9.22 -15.47 1.85
C ARG A 304 8.29 -14.29 2.15
N MET A 305 8.46 -13.63 3.30
CA MET A 305 7.65 -12.48 3.68
C MET A 305 7.84 -11.30 2.70
N ASP A 306 9.07 -11.07 2.26
CA ASP A 306 9.42 -10.02 1.30
C ASP A 306 8.86 -10.34 -0.10
N ALA A 307 8.87 -11.60 -0.52
CA ALA A 307 8.22 -12.03 -1.77
C ALA A 307 6.71 -11.81 -1.73
N ILE A 308 6.03 -12.20 -0.63
CA ILE A 308 4.60 -11.92 -0.45
C ILE A 308 4.35 -10.42 -0.53
N GLY A 309 5.05 -9.61 0.27
CA GLY A 309 4.78 -8.17 0.38
C GLY A 309 5.12 -7.34 -0.86
N LYS A 310 5.90 -7.88 -1.81
CA LYS A 310 6.23 -7.21 -3.07
C LYS A 310 5.37 -7.65 -4.25
N SER A 311 4.87 -8.90 -4.22
CA SER A 311 4.20 -9.52 -5.36
C SER A 311 2.67 -9.52 -5.22
N VAL A 312 2.17 -9.41 -3.99
CA VAL A 312 0.75 -9.37 -3.63
C VAL A 312 0.41 -8.01 -3.04
#